data_AF-A0A367I3A2-F1
#
_entry.id   AF-A0A367I3A2-F1
#
_cell.length_a   1.000
_cell.length_b   1.000
_cell.length_c   1.000
_cell.angle_alpha   90.00
_cell.angle_beta   90.00
_cell.angle_gamma   90.00
#
_symmetry.space_group_name_H-M   'P 1'
#
loop_
_entity.id
_entity.type
_entity.pdbx_description
1 polymer ?
#
loop_
_entity_poly.entity_id
_entity_poly.type
_entity_poly.pdbx_seq_one_letter_code
_entity_poly.pdbx_strand_id
1 'polypeptide(L)'
;MAKRTQKAGATAKFGPRYGVSVRRRAGSALKKKSRKYTCPVCQYQKVTRKVAGIWECKKCSHTFSGGVWEPFTRATDANSRVIRRGMEGATATDMTVIAQQAALDYERKLAAGEMDVSGEEE
;
A
#
# COMPACT_ATOMS: atom_id res chain seq x y z
N MET A 1 25.05 7.01 24.75
CA MET A 1 25.71 6.96 23.41
C MET A 1 25.63 8.35 22.78
N ALA A 2 26.78 8.98 22.50
CA ALA A 2 26.82 10.33 21.94
C ALA A 2 26.44 10.35 20.44
N LYS A 3 25.79 11.43 19.99
CA LYS A 3 25.44 11.64 18.59
C LYS A 3 26.71 11.92 17.77
N ARG A 4 27.12 10.96 16.93
CA ARG A 4 28.38 11.05 16.15
C ARG A 4 28.32 11.96 14.92
N THR A 5 27.14 12.18 14.34
CA THR A 5 26.99 12.97 13.10
C THR A 5 25.77 13.87 13.18
N GLN A 6 25.86 15.10 12.67
CA GLN A 6 24.72 16.02 12.66
C GLN A 6 23.73 15.73 11.51
N LYS A 7 24.22 15.61 10.27
CA LYS A 7 23.39 15.46 9.06
C LYS A 7 23.59 14.13 8.31
N ALA A 8 24.81 13.58 8.32
CA ALA A 8 25.18 12.47 7.44
C ALA A 8 24.58 11.11 7.85
N GLY A 9 24.47 10.81 9.15
CA GLY A 9 23.95 9.53 9.63
C GLY A 9 24.65 8.33 8.99
N ALA A 10 23.89 7.32 8.55
CA ALA A 10 24.42 6.12 7.90
C ALA A 10 25.19 6.37 6.59
N THR A 11 25.02 7.55 5.98
CA THR A 11 25.73 7.92 4.73
C THR A 11 27.13 8.45 4.99
N ALA A 12 27.52 8.67 6.26
CA ALA A 12 28.86 9.08 6.64
C ALA A 12 29.95 8.11 6.15
N LYS A 13 29.61 6.83 5.95
CA LYS A 13 30.52 5.81 5.37
C LYS A 13 31.04 6.17 3.98
N PHE A 14 30.34 7.04 3.25
CA PHE A 14 30.76 7.48 1.92
C PHE A 14 31.78 8.63 1.99
N GLY A 15 31.99 9.24 3.15
CA GLY A 15 32.89 10.37 3.33
C GLY A 15 32.52 11.55 2.42
N PRO A 16 33.52 12.28 1.88
CA PRO A 16 33.27 13.45 1.03
C PRO A 16 32.80 13.09 -0.40
N ARG A 17 32.85 11.81 -0.81
CA ARG A 17 32.58 11.36 -2.19
C ARG A 17 31.10 11.47 -2.61
N TYR A 18 30.86 11.48 -3.92
CA TYR A 18 29.54 11.37 -4.60
C TYR A 18 28.58 12.58 -4.51
N GLY A 19 28.91 13.61 -3.72
CA GLY A 19 28.06 14.79 -3.59
C GLY A 19 26.83 14.61 -2.68
N VAL A 20 26.23 15.73 -2.26
CA VAL A 20 25.20 15.76 -1.21
C VAL A 20 23.87 15.14 -1.67
N SER A 21 23.45 15.40 -2.90
CA SER A 21 22.16 14.94 -3.45
C SER A 21 22.06 13.42 -3.51
N VAL A 22 23.10 12.76 -4.03
CA VAL A 22 23.22 11.31 -4.13
C VAL A 22 23.25 10.67 -2.74
N ARG A 23 24.09 11.21 -1.83
CA ARG A 23 24.16 10.71 -0.45
C ARG A 23 22.81 10.84 0.26
N ARG A 24 22.09 11.94 0.08
CA ARG A 24 20.75 12.13 0.68
C ARG A 24 19.76 11.07 0.21
N ARG A 25 19.70 10.79 -1.10
CA ARG A 25 18.83 9.74 -1.67
C ARG A 25 19.21 8.35 -1.15
N ALA A 26 20.50 8.03 -1.13
CA ALA A 26 21.01 6.78 -0.59
C ALA A 26 20.69 6.63 0.91
N GLY A 27 20.78 7.71 1.68
CA GLY A 27 20.42 7.74 3.10
C GLY A 27 18.95 7.40 3.35
N SER A 28 18.04 7.96 2.55
CA SER A 28 16.62 7.63 2.62
C SER A 28 16.36 6.15 2.33
N ALA A 29 17.01 5.58 1.30
CA ALA A 29 16.88 4.17 0.96
C ALA A 29 17.49 3.25 2.04
N LEU A 30 18.65 3.59 2.59
CA LEU A 30 19.30 2.86 3.67
C LEU A 30 18.47 2.88 4.95
N LYS A 31 17.86 4.03 5.30
CA LYS A 31 16.97 4.15 6.47
C LYS A 31 15.76 3.22 6.37
N LYS A 32 15.14 3.13 5.18
CA LYS A 32 14.07 2.17 4.90
C LYS A 32 14.58 0.73 5.05
N LYS A 33 15.68 0.39 4.37
CA LYS A 33 16.29 -0.95 4.41
C LYS A 33 16.60 -1.44 5.83
N SER A 34 17.16 -0.57 6.67
CA SER A 34 17.61 -0.93 8.03
C SER A 34 16.49 -0.93 9.08
N ARG A 35 15.30 -0.41 8.74
CA ARG A 35 14.16 -0.38 9.65
C ARG A 35 13.65 -1.80 9.89
N LYS A 36 13.22 -2.09 11.12
CA LYS A 36 12.43 -3.30 11.42
C LYS A 36 10.97 -3.07 11.06
N TYR A 37 10.37 -4.02 10.38
CA TYR A 37 8.97 -3.95 9.95
C TYR A 37 8.10 -4.93 10.72
N THR A 38 6.80 -4.67 10.72
CA THR A 38 5.78 -5.53 11.32
C THR A 38 5.54 -6.76 10.45
N CYS A 39 5.52 -7.94 11.07
CA CYS A 39 5.24 -9.20 10.36
C CYS A 39 3.75 -9.32 10.06
N PRO A 40 3.34 -9.74 8.84
CA PRO A 40 1.93 -9.93 8.52
C PRO A 40 1.31 -11.12 9.28
N VAL A 41 2.11 -12.11 9.69
CA VAL A 41 1.64 -13.32 10.37
C VAL A 41 1.58 -13.12 11.89
N CYS A 42 2.72 -12.84 12.53
CA CYS A 42 2.79 -12.74 13.98
C CYS A 42 2.60 -11.33 14.52
N GLN A 43 2.52 -10.30 13.66
CA GLN A 43 2.32 -8.89 14.03
C GLN A 43 3.41 -8.26 14.92
N TYR A 44 4.55 -8.92 15.13
CA TYR A 44 5.70 -8.32 15.80
C TYR A 44 6.59 -7.54 14.83
N GLN A 45 7.18 -6.44 15.32
CA GLN A 45 8.14 -5.62 14.56
C GLN A 45 9.55 -6.25 14.53
N LYS A 46 9.65 -7.46 13.99
CA LYS A 46 10.89 -8.26 13.91
C LYS A 46 11.24 -8.69 12.48
N VAL A 47 10.62 -8.10 11.47
CA VAL A 47 10.95 -8.35 10.06
C VAL A 47 12.22 -7.60 9.68
N THR A 48 13.17 -8.32 9.08
CA THR A 48 14.42 -7.79 8.55
C THR A 48 14.67 -8.29 7.13
N ARG A 49 15.41 -7.52 6.33
CA ARG A 49 15.75 -7.89 4.96
C ARG A 49 16.78 -9.02 4.96
N LYS A 50 16.53 -10.09 4.21
CA LYS A 50 17.49 -11.19 3.98
C LYS A 50 18.35 -10.88 2.76
N VAL A 51 17.71 -10.72 1.59
CA VAL A 51 18.33 -10.35 0.32
C VAL A 51 17.49 -9.32 -0.41
N ALA A 52 17.83 -8.92 -1.65
CA ALA A 52 16.99 -8.00 -2.43
C ALA A 52 15.61 -8.63 -2.67
N GLY A 53 14.55 -7.92 -2.27
CA GLY A 53 13.17 -8.36 -2.47
C GLY A 53 12.68 -9.47 -1.52
N ILE A 54 13.54 -10.07 -0.69
CA ILE A 54 13.14 -11.13 0.25
C ILE A 54 13.33 -10.65 1.70
N TRP A 55 12.26 -10.80 2.48
CA TRP A 55 12.17 -10.38 3.87
C TRP A 55 11.85 -11.56 4.77
N GLU A 56 12.37 -11.54 5.99
CA GLU A 56 12.25 -12.64 6.95
C GLU A 56 11.90 -12.09 8.34
N CYS A 57 10.91 -12.68 8.99
CA CYS A 57 10.60 -12.40 10.39
C CYS A 57 11.49 -13.25 11.30
N LYS A 58 12.29 -12.61 12.17
CA LYS A 58 13.12 -13.32 13.14
C LYS A 58 12.32 -14.00 14.27
N LYS A 59 11.01 -13.74 14.41
CA LYS A 59 10.18 -14.35 15.47
C LYS A 59 9.58 -15.68 15.02
N CYS A 60 8.86 -15.67 13.91
CA CYS A 60 8.10 -16.82 13.42
C CYS A 60 8.72 -17.46 12.16
N SER A 61 9.91 -17.01 11.75
CA SER A 61 10.64 -17.51 10.57
C SER A 61 9.88 -17.41 9.24
N HIS A 62 8.80 -16.62 9.19
CA HIS A 62 8.05 -16.39 7.97
C HIS A 62 8.89 -15.56 6.99
N THR A 63 9.09 -16.12 5.80
CA THR A 63 9.79 -15.48 4.68
C THR A 63 8.79 -15.09 3.60
N PHE A 64 8.94 -13.90 3.06
CA PHE A 64 8.02 -13.39 2.04
C PHE A 64 8.72 -12.43 1.07
N SER A 65 8.15 -12.31 -0.12
CA SER A 65 8.58 -11.37 -1.14
C SER A 65 8.01 -9.97 -0.89
N GLY A 66 8.82 -8.95 -1.16
CA GLY A 66 8.43 -7.55 -1.05
C GLY A 66 9.31 -6.65 -1.90
N GLY A 67 9.28 -5.34 -1.62
CA GLY A 67 10.15 -4.39 -2.30
C GLY A 67 11.64 -4.54 -1.92
N VAL A 68 12.50 -3.89 -2.70
CA VAL A 68 13.96 -3.91 -2.48
C VAL A 68 14.37 -3.13 -1.22
N TRP A 69 13.72 -1.99 -0.97
CA TRP A 69 14.04 -1.09 0.14
C TRP A 69 13.07 -1.18 1.31
N GLU A 70 11.84 -1.59 1.05
CA GLU A 70 10.76 -1.75 2.03
C GLU A 70 9.92 -2.98 1.65
N PRO A 71 9.45 -3.79 2.63
CA PRO A 71 8.68 -5.00 2.34
C PRO A 71 7.34 -4.68 1.69
N PHE A 72 6.64 -3.65 2.17
CA PHE A 72 5.36 -3.20 1.65
C PHE A 72 5.57 -1.92 0.83
N THR A 73 5.36 -2.03 -0.49
CA THR A 73 5.50 -0.89 -1.40
C THR A 73 4.16 -0.18 -1.59
N ARG A 74 4.17 1.03 -2.16
CA ARG A 74 2.93 1.74 -2.55
C ARG A 74 2.07 0.90 -3.51
N ALA A 75 2.69 0.16 -4.42
CA ALA A 75 1.97 -0.74 -5.33
C ALA A 75 1.34 -1.91 -4.57
N THR A 76 2.07 -2.48 -3.60
CA THR A 76 1.53 -3.53 -2.71
C THR A 76 0.30 -3.05 -1.97
N ASP A 77 0.34 -1.85 -1.38
CA ASP A 77 -0.82 -1.26 -0.68
C ASP A 77 -2.02 -1.05 -1.63
N ALA A 78 -1.79 -0.52 -2.82
CA ALA A 78 -2.83 -0.36 -3.84
C ALA A 78 -3.45 -1.71 -4.24
N ASN A 79 -2.62 -2.73 -4.51
CA ASN A 79 -3.07 -4.06 -4.89
C ASN A 79 -3.86 -4.73 -3.77
N SER A 80 -3.41 -4.61 -2.51
CA SER A 80 -4.15 -5.13 -1.36
C SER A 80 -5.55 -4.53 -1.24
N ARG A 81 -5.74 -3.25 -1.59
CA ARG A 81 -7.07 -2.62 -1.62
C ARG A 81 -7.97 -3.18 -2.72
N VAL A 82 -7.40 -3.44 -3.91
CA VAL A 82 -8.14 -4.03 -5.04
C VAL A 82 -8.56 -5.46 -4.70
N ILE A 83 -7.63 -6.27 -4.17
CA ILE A 83 -7.92 -7.65 -3.75
C ILE A 83 -9.00 -7.66 -2.67
N ARG A 84 -8.89 -6.78 -1.67
CA ARG A 84 -9.91 -6.68 -0.60
C ARG A 84 -11.29 -6.36 -1.16
N ARG A 85 -11.40 -5.39 -2.08
CA ARG A 85 -12.66 -5.08 -2.79
C ARG A 85 -13.20 -6.26 -3.59
N GLY A 86 -12.32 -7.05 -4.21
CA GLY A 86 -12.72 -8.26 -4.94
C GLY A 86 -13.23 -9.38 -4.03
N MET A 87 -12.68 -9.51 -2.81
CA MET A 87 -13.06 -10.56 -1.84
C MET A 87 -14.30 -10.20 -1.01
N GLU A 88 -14.37 -8.97 -0.50
CA GLU A 88 -15.47 -8.50 0.37
C GLU A 88 -16.67 -8.00 -0.45
N GLY A 89 -16.52 -7.86 -1.77
CA GLY A 89 -17.47 -7.17 -2.63
C GLY A 89 -17.42 -5.65 -2.47
N ALA A 90 -18.35 -4.96 -3.13
CA ALA A 90 -18.62 -3.54 -2.87
C ALA A 90 -18.92 -3.38 -1.37
N THR A 91 -18.17 -2.52 -0.67
CA THR A 91 -18.43 -2.24 0.76
C THR A 91 -19.88 -1.76 0.93
N ALA A 92 -20.46 -1.83 2.14
CA ALA A 92 -21.84 -1.36 2.36
C ALA A 92 -22.07 0.07 1.82
N THR A 93 -21.05 0.93 1.91
CA THR A 93 -21.03 2.26 1.29
C THR A 93 -20.98 2.25 -0.23
N ASP A 94 -20.21 1.34 -0.84
CA ASP A 94 -20.19 1.17 -2.30
C ASP A 94 -21.55 0.64 -2.79
N MET A 95 -22.20 -0.27 -2.04
CA MET A 95 -23.55 -0.76 -2.34
C MET A 95 -24.60 0.35 -2.31
N THR A 96 -24.55 1.26 -1.33
CA THR A 96 -25.47 2.41 -1.27
C THR A 96 -25.27 3.38 -2.44
N VAL A 97 -24.02 3.59 -2.87
CA VAL A 97 -23.71 4.45 -4.02
C VAL A 97 -24.17 3.81 -5.32
N ILE A 98 -23.96 2.49 -5.49
CA ILE A 98 -24.45 1.74 -6.66
C ILE A 98 -25.99 1.81 -6.74
N ALA A 99 -26.69 1.62 -5.62
CA ALA A 99 -28.14 1.71 -5.58
C ALA A 99 -28.66 3.12 -5.91
N GLN A 100 -28.03 4.18 -5.37
CA GLN A 100 -28.37 5.57 -5.72
C GLN A 100 -28.14 5.87 -7.20
N GLN A 101 -27.03 5.41 -7.76
CA GLN A 101 -26.71 5.61 -9.17
C GLN A 101 -27.73 4.91 -10.07
N ALA A 102 -28.08 3.66 -9.74
CA ALA A 102 -29.10 2.89 -10.46
C ALA A 102 -30.47 3.57 -10.42
N ALA A 103 -30.87 4.14 -9.29
CA ALA A 103 -32.11 4.91 -9.16
C ALA A 103 -32.11 6.16 -10.05
N LEU A 104 -31.02 6.93 -10.05
CA LEU A 104 -30.89 8.12 -10.91
C LEU A 104 -30.91 7.77 -12.40
N ASP A 105 -30.27 6.67 -12.78
CA ASP A 105 -30.23 6.22 -14.17
C ASP A 105 -31.60 5.69 -14.63
N TYR A 106 -32.38 5.06 -13.75
CA TYR A 106 -33.77 4.69 -14.01
C TYR A 106 -34.65 5.91 -14.27
N GLU A 107 -34.59 6.92 -13.39
CA GLU A 107 -35.35 8.17 -13.56
C GLU A 107 -34.98 8.91 -14.85
N ARG A 108 -33.68 8.88 -15.22
CA ARG A 108 -33.22 9.44 -16.49
C ARG A 108 -33.78 8.70 -17.71
N LYS A 109 -33.83 7.37 -17.67
CA LYS A 109 -34.42 6.56 -18.74
C LYS A 109 -35.92 6.78 -18.88
N LEU A 110 -36.62 6.90 -17.76
CA LEU A 110 -38.04 7.25 -17.73
C LEU A 110 -38.27 8.64 -18.35
N ALA A 111 -37.49 9.64 -17.94
CA ALA A 111 -37.56 10.99 -18.47
C ALA A 111 -37.18 11.08 -19.96
N ALA A 112 -36.28 10.21 -20.42
CA ALA A 112 -35.92 10.07 -21.83
C ALA A 112 -36.98 9.31 -22.66
N GLY A 113 -38.01 8.72 -22.03
CA GLY A 113 -39.03 7.92 -22.69
C GLY A 113 -38.53 6.55 -23.17
N GLU A 114 -37.37 6.10 -22.68
CA GLU A 114 -36.77 4.80 -23.03
C GLU A 114 -37.39 3.64 -22.23
N MET A 115 -38.18 3.95 -21.20
CA MET A 115 -38.88 2.99 -20.34
C MET A 115 -40.32 3.45 -20.13
N ASP A 116 -41.27 2.62 -20.54
CA ASP A 116 -42.70 2.86 -20.35
C ASP A 116 -43.20 1.97 -19.20
N VAL A 117 -43.53 2.60 -18.07
CA VAL A 117 -43.99 1.92 -16.85
C VAL A 117 -45.52 1.79 -16.83
N SER A 118 -46.21 2.31 -17.84
CA SER A 118 -47.68 2.31 -17.91
C SER A 118 -48.32 0.93 -18.16
N GLY A 119 -47.53 -0.15 -18.23
CA GLY A 119 -47.99 -1.51 -18.57
C GLY A 119 -48.00 -2.55 -17.45
N GLU A 120 -47.69 -2.22 -16.19
CA GLU A 120 -47.68 -3.19 -15.07
C GLU A 120 -48.90 -3.10 -14.12
N GLU A 121 -50.04 -2.61 -14.64
CA GLU A 121 -51.34 -2.74 -13.98
C GLU A 121 -52.34 -3.50 -14.87
N GLU A 122 -52.14 -4.82 -14.99
CA GLU A 122 -53.22 -5.82 -15.19
C GLU A 122 -52.93 -7.08 -14.35
#